data_AF-A0AA88TSA6-F1
#
_entry.id   AF-A0AA88TSA6-F1
#
_cell.length_a   1.000
_cell.length_b   1.000
_cell.length_c   1.000
_cell.angle_alpha   90.00
_cell.angle_beta   90.00
_cell.angle_gamma   90.00
#
_symmetry.space_group_name_H-M   'P 1'
#
loop_
_entity.id
_entity.type
_entity.pdbx_description
1 polymer ?
#
loop_
_entity_poly.entity_id
_entity_poly.type
_entity_poly.pdbx_seq_one_letter_code
_entity_poly.pdbx_strand_id
1 'polypeptide(L)'
;MNHSSNEKEPETIEPLRYLSTPGNLPLQTRRDGCGALLETQQETTQANLLSWKRTGKMPRVGIQQQISKLQKTESKTEVATVETELLRDYRFGQQQLIEMWGHACAIAITKAFPLSSLSKKQPTLLVVCGPEQNGSIGLVCARHLRMFEYEPTIFYPKRSPQSLYQDFTVQCEKMDIPFLSYLPTEVQLLNDAYNLVIDAILGPETDHKEVKEPYAGMLVTLKQVKIPIVSVDVPSGWDVDEPAKDGINPEVLISLTAPKKCAAGFSGKHFLAGRFLPYDIQKKYELNLPEFPGTECVIEL
;
A
#
# COMPACT_ATOMS: atom_id res chain seq x y z
N MET A 1 59.86 27.74 -52.27
CA MET A 1 60.43 26.43 -52.66
C MET A 1 61.11 25.85 -51.43
N ASN A 2 60.96 24.55 -51.18
CA ASN A 2 61.92 23.61 -50.56
C ASN A 2 62.52 23.94 -49.16
N HIS A 3 62.76 22.99 -48.24
CA HIS A 3 62.28 21.61 -48.02
C HIS A 3 62.70 21.18 -46.57
N SER A 4 62.11 20.09 -46.04
CA SER A 4 62.68 19.01 -45.18
C SER A 4 63.91 19.26 -44.25
N SER A 5 64.06 18.65 -43.06
CA SER A 5 63.27 17.70 -42.24
C SER A 5 63.85 17.75 -40.77
N ASN A 6 63.88 16.79 -39.81
CA ASN A 6 63.63 15.34 -39.76
C ASN A 6 63.35 14.81 -38.32
N GLU A 7 63.27 13.47 -38.18
CA GLU A 7 62.90 12.63 -37.03
C GLU A 7 63.87 12.61 -35.82
N LYS A 8 63.35 12.36 -34.60
CA LYS A 8 63.50 11.07 -33.86
C LYS A 8 62.77 11.00 -32.50
N GLU A 9 62.47 9.78 -32.06
CA GLU A 9 61.91 9.37 -30.75
C GLU A 9 62.99 8.69 -29.86
N PRO A 10 62.68 8.07 -28.70
CA PRO A 10 62.21 8.66 -27.43
C PRO A 10 63.10 8.25 -26.22
N GLU A 11 62.84 8.76 -25.01
CA GLU A 11 63.55 8.34 -23.78
C GLU A 11 62.63 7.86 -22.63
N THR A 12 63.21 7.06 -21.73
CA THR A 12 62.55 6.28 -20.68
C THR A 12 62.52 6.97 -19.30
N ILE A 13 61.56 6.60 -18.45
CA ILE A 13 61.41 7.12 -17.07
C ILE A 13 61.69 6.02 -16.03
N GLU A 14 62.59 6.28 -15.09
CA GLU A 14 62.86 5.41 -13.93
C GLU A 14 62.02 5.77 -12.68
N PRO A 15 61.78 4.83 -11.74
CA PRO A 15 60.99 5.05 -10.54
C PRO A 15 61.83 5.44 -9.31
N LEU A 16 61.56 6.62 -8.72
CA LEU A 16 62.15 7.02 -7.44
C LEU A 16 61.32 6.56 -6.22
N ARG A 17 62.02 5.97 -5.23
CA ARG A 17 61.61 5.91 -3.80
C ARG A 17 62.56 6.82 -3.00
N TYR A 18 62.17 7.26 -1.81
CA TYR A 18 62.93 7.16 -0.53
C TYR A 18 62.23 7.94 0.64
N LEU A 19 62.25 7.33 1.84
CA LEU A 19 62.12 7.89 3.22
C LEU A 19 60.96 8.82 3.69
N SER A 20 59.92 8.19 4.25
CA SER A 20 59.46 8.26 5.66
C SER A 20 59.61 9.50 6.59
N THR A 21 58.44 10.01 7.06
CA THR A 21 58.03 10.34 8.47
C THR A 21 58.70 11.50 9.27
N PRO A 22 58.10 11.98 10.41
CA PRO A 22 56.73 11.81 10.96
C PRO A 22 55.96 13.15 11.21
N GLY A 23 54.64 13.10 11.51
CA GLY A 23 53.86 14.35 11.73
C GLY A 23 52.39 14.27 12.20
N ASN A 24 52.09 13.49 13.25
CA ASN A 24 50.85 13.50 14.07
C ASN A 24 49.45 13.19 13.44
N LEU A 25 48.62 12.59 14.29
CA LEU A 25 47.27 12.02 14.08
C LEU A 25 46.17 12.97 14.66
N PRO A 26 44.85 12.62 14.62
CA PRO A 26 44.09 11.83 13.64
C PRO A 26 42.77 12.51 13.18
N LEU A 27 42.15 11.97 12.13
CA LEU A 27 40.68 11.98 12.00
C LEU A 27 40.16 10.55 11.86
N GLN A 28 39.78 9.94 12.98
CA GLN A 28 39.03 8.68 12.99
C GLN A 28 37.57 8.96 12.63
N THR A 29 37.21 8.83 11.35
CA THR A 29 35.82 8.60 10.97
C THR A 29 35.42 7.22 11.47
N ARG A 30 34.79 7.16 12.66
CA ARG A 30 34.07 5.97 13.10
C ARG A 30 33.01 5.65 12.04
N ARG A 31 33.16 4.51 11.36
CA ARG A 31 32.00 3.82 10.79
C ARG A 31 31.30 3.17 11.98
N ASP A 32 30.19 3.74 12.42
CA ASP A 32 29.40 3.12 13.48
C ASP A 32 28.91 1.76 13.00
N GLY A 33 29.17 0.71 13.78
CA GLY A 33 29.00 -0.69 13.35
C GLY A 33 27.57 -1.04 12.93
N CYS A 34 26.58 -0.25 13.35
CA CYS A 34 25.19 -0.36 12.92
C CYS A 34 25.02 -0.15 11.40
N GLY A 35 25.74 0.81 10.79
CA GLY A 35 25.64 1.10 9.35
C GLY A 35 26.12 -0.06 8.48
N ALA A 36 27.32 -0.59 8.77
CA ALA A 36 27.88 -1.74 8.06
C ALA A 36 27.03 -3.02 8.25
N LEU A 37 26.37 -3.19 9.41
CA LEU A 37 25.42 -4.29 9.64
C LEU A 37 24.11 -4.13 8.86
N LEU A 38 23.68 -2.90 8.55
CA LEU A 38 22.51 -2.64 7.72
C LEU A 38 22.81 -2.87 6.23
N GLU A 39 23.92 -2.32 5.73
CA GLU A 39 24.38 -2.50 4.35
C GLU A 39 24.53 -4.00 4.01
N THR A 40 25.26 -4.76 4.84
CA THR A 40 25.49 -6.20 4.62
C THR A 40 24.21 -7.04 4.73
N GLN A 41 23.24 -6.66 5.57
CA GLN A 41 21.92 -7.31 5.59
C GLN A 41 21.13 -7.03 4.32
N GLN A 42 21.20 -5.81 3.78
CA GLN A 42 20.49 -5.42 2.56
C GLN A 42 21.05 -6.15 1.33
N GLU A 43 22.37 -6.22 1.19
CA GLU A 43 23.07 -7.03 0.18
C GLU A 43 22.73 -8.53 0.29
N THR A 44 22.78 -9.08 1.50
CA THR A 44 22.42 -10.50 1.75
C THR A 44 20.97 -10.79 1.35
N THR A 45 20.06 -9.85 1.60
CA THR A 45 18.64 -9.98 1.25
C THR A 45 18.44 -9.92 -0.27
N GLN A 46 19.13 -9.02 -0.98
CA GLN A 46 19.12 -8.98 -2.45
C GLN A 46 19.72 -10.25 -3.08
N ALA A 47 20.81 -10.78 -2.51
CA ALA A 47 21.40 -12.05 -2.96
C ALA A 47 20.45 -13.24 -2.79
N ASN A 48 19.70 -13.29 -1.67
CA ASN A 48 18.64 -14.28 -1.46
C ASN A 48 17.48 -14.13 -2.45
N LEU A 49 17.04 -12.89 -2.74
CA LEU A 49 16.01 -12.60 -3.74
C LEU A 49 16.44 -13.06 -5.14
N LEU A 50 17.70 -12.80 -5.53
CA LEU A 50 18.28 -13.24 -6.80
C LEU A 50 18.44 -14.77 -6.88
N SER A 51 18.77 -15.43 -5.76
CA SER A 51 18.82 -16.89 -5.66
C SER A 51 17.43 -17.52 -5.89
N TRP A 52 16.40 -16.98 -5.26
CA TRP A 52 15.01 -17.39 -5.48
C TRP A 52 14.56 -17.14 -6.94
N LYS A 53 14.76 -15.92 -7.47
CA LYS A 53 14.45 -15.56 -8.87
C LYS A 53 15.16 -16.46 -9.91
N ARG A 54 16.27 -17.10 -9.56
CA ARG A 54 17.01 -18.07 -10.43
C ARG A 54 16.60 -19.53 -10.25
N THR A 55 16.22 -19.95 -9.04
CA THR A 55 16.08 -21.39 -8.70
C THR A 55 14.65 -21.85 -8.49
N GLY A 56 13.70 -20.95 -8.27
CA GLY A 56 12.30 -21.27 -7.96
C GLY A 56 12.09 -21.97 -6.61
N LYS A 57 13.15 -22.22 -5.83
CA LYS A 57 13.05 -22.84 -4.50
C LYS A 57 12.90 -21.74 -3.44
N MET A 58 11.84 -21.82 -2.65
CA MET A 58 11.60 -20.88 -1.54
C MET A 58 12.75 -20.94 -0.51
N PRO A 59 13.25 -19.79 -0.04
CA PRO A 59 14.15 -19.74 1.09
C PRO A 59 13.39 -19.96 2.42
N ARG A 60 14.11 -20.19 3.52
CA ARG A 60 13.51 -20.42 4.85
C ARG A 60 12.73 -19.20 5.35
N VAL A 61 11.71 -19.42 6.19
CA VAL A 61 10.78 -18.40 6.73
C VAL A 61 11.45 -17.09 7.18
N GLY A 62 12.56 -17.15 7.93
CA GLY A 62 13.27 -15.93 8.38
C GLY A 62 13.87 -15.07 7.24
N ILE A 63 14.08 -15.65 6.05
CA ILE A 63 14.49 -14.93 4.84
C ILE A 63 13.25 -14.34 4.13
N GLN A 64 12.07 -14.94 4.27
CA GLN A 64 10.82 -14.38 3.71
C GLN A 64 10.45 -13.05 4.39
N GLN A 65 10.60 -12.95 5.73
CA GLN A 65 10.50 -11.69 6.49
C GLN A 65 11.62 -10.67 6.19
N GLN A 66 12.66 -11.09 5.47
CA GLN A 66 13.71 -10.21 4.96
C GLN A 66 13.34 -9.74 3.54
N ILE A 67 12.83 -10.64 2.70
CA ILE A 67 12.33 -10.35 1.35
C ILE A 67 11.11 -9.42 1.34
N SER A 68 10.21 -9.48 2.34
CA SER A 68 9.12 -8.49 2.47
C SER A 68 9.63 -7.05 2.63
N LYS A 69 10.82 -6.86 3.21
CA LYS A 69 11.51 -5.54 3.29
C LYS A 69 12.11 -5.09 1.95
N LEU A 70 12.05 -5.93 0.91
CA LEU A 70 12.32 -5.60 -0.49
C LEU A 70 11.04 -5.69 -1.36
N GLN A 71 9.85 -5.74 -0.75
CA GLN A 71 8.60 -5.62 -1.49
C GLN A 71 8.56 -4.24 -2.15
N LYS A 72 8.23 -4.21 -3.44
CA LYS A 72 8.20 -2.95 -4.20
C LYS A 72 6.92 -2.19 -3.89
N THR A 73 7.06 -0.90 -3.62
CA THR A 73 5.94 0.06 -3.59
C THR A 73 5.66 0.59 -4.99
N GLU A 74 4.40 0.58 -5.42
CA GLU A 74 3.96 1.08 -6.73
C GLU A 74 3.76 2.61 -6.73
N SER A 75 4.08 3.26 -7.87
CA SER A 75 3.60 4.62 -8.16
C SER A 75 2.14 4.64 -8.62
N LYS A 76 1.49 5.81 -8.59
CA LYS A 76 0.16 6.00 -9.18
C LYS A 76 0.08 5.55 -10.65
N THR A 77 1.17 5.75 -11.40
CA THR A 77 1.27 5.32 -12.81
C THR A 77 1.43 3.81 -12.98
N GLU A 78 2.15 3.13 -12.08
CA GLU A 78 2.31 1.67 -12.13
C GLU A 78 0.98 0.97 -11.84
N VAL A 79 0.26 1.38 -10.78
CA VAL A 79 -1.06 0.85 -10.41
C VAL A 79 -2.02 0.87 -11.59
N ALA A 80 -2.18 2.03 -12.24
CA ALA A 80 -3.07 2.19 -13.38
C ALA A 80 -2.65 1.35 -14.59
N THR A 81 -1.35 1.07 -14.76
CA THR A 81 -0.85 0.24 -15.86
C THR A 81 -1.09 -1.25 -15.57
N VAL A 82 -0.83 -1.72 -14.33
CA VAL A 82 -1.11 -3.09 -13.88
C VAL A 82 -2.60 -3.40 -14.03
N GLU A 83 -3.50 -2.52 -13.56
CA GLU A 83 -4.94 -2.68 -13.72
C GLU A 83 -5.36 -2.69 -15.20
N THR A 84 -4.80 -1.79 -16.01
CA THR A 84 -5.07 -1.76 -17.46
C THR A 84 -4.72 -3.09 -18.13
N GLU A 85 -3.61 -3.73 -17.76
CA GLU A 85 -3.23 -5.04 -18.30
C GLU A 85 -4.14 -6.17 -17.78
N LEU A 86 -4.49 -6.18 -16.49
CA LEU A 86 -5.41 -7.17 -15.92
C LEU A 86 -6.77 -7.17 -16.66
N LEU A 87 -7.31 -5.98 -16.93
CA LEU A 87 -8.57 -5.80 -17.66
C LEU A 87 -8.44 -6.13 -19.16
N ARG A 88 -7.38 -5.65 -19.82
CA ARG A 88 -7.26 -5.72 -21.29
C ARG A 88 -6.61 -6.99 -21.82
N ASP A 89 -5.60 -7.51 -21.15
CA ASP A 89 -4.77 -8.59 -21.68
C ASP A 89 -5.09 -9.91 -20.97
N TYR A 90 -5.24 -9.89 -19.64
CA TYR A 90 -5.62 -11.06 -18.83
C TYR A 90 -7.15 -11.26 -18.71
N ARG A 91 -7.94 -10.31 -19.22
CA ARG A 91 -9.41 -10.37 -19.33
C ARG A 91 -10.17 -10.55 -18.01
N PHE A 92 -9.63 -10.05 -16.91
CA PHE A 92 -10.41 -9.90 -15.67
C PHE A 92 -11.58 -8.92 -15.92
N GLY A 93 -12.74 -9.20 -15.34
CA GLY A 93 -13.83 -8.24 -15.32
C GLY A 93 -13.58 -7.16 -14.26
N GLN A 94 -13.90 -5.90 -14.52
CA GLN A 94 -13.74 -4.85 -13.50
C GLN A 94 -14.58 -5.13 -12.24
N GLN A 95 -15.80 -5.67 -12.42
CA GLN A 95 -16.63 -6.17 -11.32
C GLN A 95 -15.95 -7.28 -10.50
N GLN A 96 -15.20 -8.15 -11.16
CA GLN A 96 -14.47 -9.26 -10.54
C GLN A 96 -13.27 -8.76 -9.72
N LEU A 97 -12.53 -7.77 -10.22
CA LEU A 97 -11.44 -7.14 -9.46
C LEU A 97 -11.98 -6.45 -8.19
N ILE A 98 -13.03 -5.64 -8.33
CA ILE A 98 -13.69 -4.95 -7.20
C ILE A 98 -14.24 -5.97 -6.18
N GLU A 99 -14.84 -7.08 -6.63
CA GLU A 99 -15.30 -8.15 -5.74
C GLU A 99 -14.16 -8.77 -4.93
N MET A 100 -13.05 -9.13 -5.60
CA MET A 100 -11.89 -9.74 -4.96
C MET A 100 -11.20 -8.79 -3.97
N TRP A 101 -11.07 -7.50 -4.32
CA TRP A 101 -10.51 -6.49 -3.44
C TRP A 101 -11.39 -6.26 -2.21
N GLY A 102 -12.69 -6.01 -2.38
CA GLY A 102 -13.58 -5.72 -1.26
C GLY A 102 -13.80 -6.91 -0.33
N HIS A 103 -13.84 -8.13 -0.87
CA HIS A 103 -13.84 -9.36 -0.06
C HIS A 103 -12.57 -9.48 0.79
N ALA A 104 -11.40 -9.23 0.18
CA ALA A 104 -10.13 -9.27 0.91
C ALA A 104 -10.03 -8.15 1.96
N CYS A 105 -10.57 -6.94 1.70
CA CYS A 105 -10.68 -5.88 2.71
C CYS A 105 -11.51 -6.32 3.92
N ALA A 106 -12.68 -6.93 3.69
CA ALA A 106 -13.51 -7.45 4.76
C ALA A 106 -12.77 -8.49 5.60
N ILE A 107 -12.04 -9.43 4.96
CA ILE A 107 -11.23 -10.43 5.66
C ILE A 107 -10.10 -9.77 6.48
N ALA A 108 -9.36 -8.80 5.93
CA ALA A 108 -8.33 -8.06 6.68
C ALA A 108 -8.92 -7.35 7.91
N ILE A 109 -10.10 -6.73 7.78
CA ILE A 109 -10.83 -6.11 8.91
C ILE A 109 -11.22 -7.15 9.96
N THR A 110 -11.72 -8.32 9.57
CA THR A 110 -12.05 -9.39 10.55
C THR A 110 -10.83 -9.92 11.30
N LYS A 111 -9.64 -9.93 10.68
CA LYS A 111 -8.37 -10.30 11.33
C LYS A 111 -7.84 -9.19 12.24
N ALA A 112 -7.96 -7.93 11.83
CA ALA A 112 -7.49 -6.78 12.58
C ALA A 112 -8.38 -6.40 13.78
N PHE A 113 -9.69 -6.66 13.67
CA PHE A 113 -10.73 -6.40 14.67
C PHE A 113 -11.77 -7.54 14.74
N PRO A 114 -11.40 -8.74 15.24
CA PRO A 114 -12.35 -9.82 15.51
C PRO A 114 -13.54 -9.37 16.35
N LEU A 115 -14.73 -9.97 16.14
CA LEU A 115 -15.96 -9.65 16.89
C LEU A 115 -15.76 -9.68 18.41
N SER A 116 -14.93 -10.60 18.92
CA SER A 116 -14.61 -10.75 20.34
C SER A 116 -13.66 -9.70 20.92
N SER A 117 -13.05 -8.84 20.11
CA SER A 117 -12.17 -7.74 20.55
C SER A 117 -12.79 -6.35 20.32
N LEU A 118 -14.05 -6.27 19.88
CA LEU A 118 -14.74 -5.01 19.71
C LEU A 118 -15.10 -4.38 21.07
N SER A 119 -15.03 -3.05 21.16
CA SER A 119 -15.24 -2.33 22.42
C SER A 119 -16.72 -2.11 22.76
N LYS A 120 -17.60 -2.14 21.75
CA LYS A 120 -19.06 -2.03 21.91
C LYS A 120 -19.71 -3.40 21.80
N LYS A 121 -20.84 -3.57 22.50
CA LYS A 121 -21.63 -4.81 22.51
C LYS A 121 -22.16 -5.22 21.13
N GLN A 122 -22.47 -4.23 20.28
CA GLN A 122 -22.86 -4.46 18.88
C GLN A 122 -21.66 -4.25 17.96
N PRO A 123 -21.48 -5.06 16.91
CA PRO A 123 -20.34 -4.99 16.00
C PRO A 123 -20.54 -3.91 14.91
N THR A 124 -20.95 -2.71 15.33
CA THR A 124 -21.26 -1.59 14.44
C THR A 124 -20.02 -1.02 13.74
N LEU A 125 -20.08 -0.83 12.43
CA LEU A 125 -19.02 -0.25 11.59
C LEU A 125 -19.58 0.88 10.72
N LEU A 126 -18.84 1.95 10.50
CA LEU A 126 -19.22 2.98 9.53
C LEU A 126 -18.36 2.87 8.27
N VAL A 127 -18.96 2.63 7.11
CA VAL A 127 -18.26 2.55 5.81
C VAL A 127 -18.48 3.83 5.04
N VAL A 128 -17.41 4.56 4.72
CA VAL A 128 -17.48 5.87 4.08
C VAL A 128 -16.99 5.78 2.65
N CYS A 129 -17.92 5.81 1.69
CA CYS A 129 -17.67 5.51 0.28
C CYS A 129 -17.57 6.78 -0.57
N GLY A 130 -16.56 6.84 -1.45
CA GLY A 130 -16.43 7.86 -2.49
C GLY A 130 -17.11 7.49 -3.82
N PRO A 131 -16.99 8.35 -4.85
CA PRO A 131 -17.78 8.25 -6.08
C PRO A 131 -17.22 7.24 -7.09
N GLU A 132 -15.93 6.93 -7.00
CA GLU A 132 -15.18 6.10 -7.94
C GLU A 132 -14.92 4.67 -7.40
N GLN A 133 -13.84 4.03 -7.85
CA GLN A 133 -13.61 2.60 -7.64
C GLN A 133 -13.39 2.26 -6.16
N ASN A 134 -12.64 3.07 -5.40
CA ASN A 134 -12.42 2.79 -3.98
C ASN A 134 -13.73 2.75 -3.17
N GLY A 135 -14.69 3.63 -3.49
CA GLY A 135 -16.02 3.59 -2.90
C GLY A 135 -16.78 2.30 -3.19
N SER A 136 -16.65 1.76 -4.40
CA SER A 136 -17.26 0.47 -4.77
C SER A 136 -16.60 -0.72 -4.07
N ILE A 137 -15.28 -0.67 -3.85
CA ILE A 137 -14.56 -1.65 -3.01
C ILE A 137 -15.06 -1.55 -1.55
N GLY A 138 -15.34 -0.34 -1.06
CA GLY A 138 -16.02 -0.10 0.22
C GLY A 138 -17.41 -0.72 0.31
N LEU A 139 -18.24 -0.61 -0.73
CA LEU A 139 -19.57 -1.26 -0.79
C LEU A 139 -19.47 -2.78 -0.73
N VAL A 140 -18.58 -3.39 -1.52
CA VAL A 140 -18.31 -4.84 -1.46
C VAL A 140 -17.80 -5.24 -0.07
N CYS A 141 -16.88 -4.47 0.52
CA CYS A 141 -16.36 -4.70 1.86
C CYS A 141 -17.49 -4.68 2.91
N ALA A 142 -18.38 -3.68 2.87
CA ALA A 142 -19.57 -3.61 3.72
C ALA A 142 -20.46 -4.86 3.56
N ARG A 143 -20.68 -5.31 2.31
CA ARG A 143 -21.48 -6.50 2.02
C ARG A 143 -20.87 -7.78 2.61
N HIS A 144 -19.56 -7.97 2.49
CA HIS A 144 -18.90 -9.14 3.09
C HIS A 144 -18.86 -9.07 4.62
N LEU A 145 -18.60 -7.90 5.20
CA LEU A 145 -18.67 -7.70 6.66
C LEU A 145 -20.06 -8.02 7.22
N ARG A 146 -21.14 -7.70 6.48
CA ARG A 146 -22.50 -8.08 6.87
C ARG A 146 -22.72 -9.60 6.90
N MET A 147 -22.03 -10.36 6.03
CA MET A 147 -22.04 -11.84 6.08
C MET A 147 -21.15 -12.41 7.19
N PHE A 148 -20.16 -11.64 7.65
CA PHE A 148 -19.27 -11.99 8.77
C PHE A 148 -19.83 -11.53 10.14
N GLU A 149 -21.15 -11.43 10.26
CA GLU A 149 -21.90 -11.05 11.48
C GLU A 149 -21.64 -9.63 12.03
N TYR A 150 -21.00 -8.74 11.27
CA TYR A 150 -20.90 -7.32 11.63
C TYR A 150 -22.19 -6.54 11.31
N GLU A 151 -22.29 -5.33 11.87
CA GLU A 151 -23.38 -4.37 11.62
C GLU A 151 -22.84 -3.12 10.90
N PRO A 152 -22.49 -3.22 9.61
CA PRO A 152 -22.05 -2.07 8.84
C PRO A 152 -23.21 -1.11 8.53
N THR A 153 -22.93 0.18 8.59
CA THR A 153 -23.74 1.27 8.05
C THR A 153 -22.92 2.01 7.00
N ILE A 154 -23.51 2.32 5.85
CA ILE A 154 -22.81 3.01 4.74
C ILE A 154 -23.15 4.51 4.74
N PHE A 155 -22.15 5.37 4.53
CA PHE A 155 -22.35 6.74 4.07
C PHE A 155 -21.77 6.90 2.67
N TYR A 156 -22.62 7.18 1.69
CA TYR A 156 -22.24 7.31 0.27
C TYR A 156 -22.93 8.54 -0.36
N PRO A 157 -22.37 9.75 -0.21
CA PRO A 157 -23.08 11.00 -0.50
C PRO A 157 -23.22 11.36 -1.98
N LYS A 158 -22.36 10.82 -2.86
CA LYS A 158 -22.45 11.00 -4.32
C LYS A 158 -22.36 9.65 -5.01
N ARG A 159 -23.51 8.97 -5.11
CA ARG A 159 -23.65 7.72 -5.87
C ARG A 159 -23.23 7.92 -7.33
N SER A 160 -22.42 7.00 -7.86
CA SER A 160 -21.91 7.11 -9.23
C SER A 160 -23.01 6.98 -10.29
N PRO A 161 -22.93 7.68 -11.43
CA PRO A 161 -23.81 7.43 -12.57
C PRO A 161 -23.47 6.13 -13.34
N GLN A 162 -22.33 5.49 -13.03
CA GLN A 162 -21.89 4.26 -13.69
C GLN A 162 -22.67 3.04 -13.19
N SER A 163 -23.28 2.26 -14.08
CA SER A 163 -24.12 1.10 -13.72
C SER A 163 -23.36 0.06 -12.88
N LEU A 164 -22.09 -0.21 -13.22
CA LEU A 164 -21.21 -1.12 -12.49
C LEU A 164 -21.13 -0.81 -10.98
N TYR A 165 -21.09 0.47 -10.62
CA TYR A 165 -21.00 0.91 -9.22
C TYR A 165 -22.39 1.00 -8.56
N GLN A 166 -23.45 1.20 -9.36
CA GLN A 166 -24.83 1.10 -8.90
C GLN A 166 -25.21 -0.34 -8.54
N ASP A 167 -24.72 -1.35 -9.27
CA ASP A 167 -24.95 -2.76 -8.95
C ASP A 167 -24.48 -3.11 -7.53
N PHE A 168 -23.29 -2.66 -7.12
CA PHE A 168 -22.79 -2.85 -5.75
C PHE A 168 -23.63 -2.10 -4.70
N THR A 169 -24.19 -0.94 -5.06
CA THR A 169 -25.10 -0.19 -4.18
C THR A 169 -26.40 -0.98 -3.96
N VAL A 170 -27.01 -1.50 -5.04
CA VAL A 170 -28.22 -2.32 -4.99
C VAL A 170 -27.97 -3.62 -4.21
N GLN A 171 -26.80 -4.26 -4.35
CA GLN A 171 -26.44 -5.45 -3.55
C GLN A 171 -26.42 -5.17 -2.04
N CYS A 172 -25.94 -3.99 -1.62
CA CYS A 172 -25.95 -3.59 -0.20
C CYS A 172 -27.39 -3.33 0.30
N GLU A 173 -28.19 -2.62 -0.50
CA GLU A 173 -29.61 -2.37 -0.21
C GLU A 173 -30.43 -3.67 -0.14
N LYS A 174 -30.07 -4.69 -0.95
CA LYS A 174 -30.68 -6.04 -0.92
C LYS A 174 -30.17 -6.95 0.20
N MET A 175 -29.26 -6.48 1.05
CA MET A 175 -28.85 -7.14 2.28
C MET A 175 -29.19 -6.32 3.55
N ASP A 176 -30.16 -5.41 3.41
CA ASP A 176 -30.67 -4.55 4.49
C ASP A 176 -29.57 -3.74 5.20
N ILE A 177 -28.51 -3.39 4.47
CA ILE A 177 -27.41 -2.56 4.99
C ILE A 177 -27.88 -1.09 4.97
N PRO A 178 -27.97 -0.42 6.14
CA PRO A 178 -28.50 0.95 6.21
C PRO A 178 -27.55 1.96 5.56
N PHE A 179 -28.13 2.93 4.85
CA PHE A 179 -27.43 4.08 4.29
C PHE A 179 -27.76 5.36 5.08
N LEU A 180 -26.74 6.08 5.55
CA LEU A 180 -26.92 7.42 6.12
C LEU A 180 -27.18 8.45 5.02
N SER A 181 -28.09 9.39 5.28
CA SER A 181 -28.33 10.56 4.42
C SER A 181 -27.33 11.70 4.64
N TYR A 182 -26.65 11.73 5.78
CA TYR A 182 -25.58 12.69 6.11
C TYR A 182 -24.56 12.05 7.06
N LEU A 183 -23.32 12.55 7.05
CA LEU A 183 -22.32 12.23 8.09
C LEU A 183 -22.54 13.17 9.28
N PRO A 184 -22.74 12.65 10.51
CA PRO A 184 -22.73 13.48 11.71
C PRO A 184 -21.43 14.29 11.83
N THR A 185 -21.56 15.62 11.86
CA THR A 185 -20.45 16.55 12.09
C THR A 185 -20.04 16.59 13.57
N GLU A 186 -20.94 16.23 14.48
CA GLU A 186 -20.63 15.95 15.87
C GLU A 186 -19.90 14.59 15.97
N VAL A 187 -18.57 14.68 15.96
CA VAL A 187 -17.60 13.57 16.06
C VAL A 187 -17.92 12.60 17.19
N GLN A 188 -18.51 13.08 18.30
CA GLN A 188 -18.86 12.23 19.42
C GLN A 188 -19.97 11.21 19.09
N LEU A 189 -20.94 11.58 18.23
CA LEU A 189 -21.96 10.64 17.75
C LEU A 189 -21.34 9.49 16.94
N LEU A 190 -20.25 9.75 16.20
CA LEU A 190 -19.50 8.70 15.50
C LEU A 190 -18.77 7.78 16.50
N ASN A 191 -18.09 8.39 17.48
CA ASN A 191 -17.35 7.66 18.52
C ASN A 191 -18.26 6.73 19.35
N ASP A 192 -19.50 7.14 19.62
CA ASP A 192 -20.44 6.39 20.45
C ASP A 192 -21.26 5.37 19.65
N ALA A 193 -21.54 5.62 18.37
CA ALA A 193 -22.31 4.70 17.51
C ALA A 193 -21.48 3.53 16.95
N TYR A 194 -20.20 3.75 16.57
CA TYR A 194 -19.42 2.80 15.77
C TYR A 194 -18.16 2.29 16.48
N ASN A 195 -17.74 1.05 16.21
CA ASN A 195 -16.46 0.51 16.73
C ASN A 195 -15.26 1.04 15.95
N LEU A 196 -15.42 1.20 14.63
CA LEU A 196 -14.40 1.69 13.71
C LEU A 196 -15.05 2.35 12.50
N VAL A 197 -14.25 3.12 11.75
CA VAL A 197 -14.61 3.67 10.44
C VAL A 197 -13.78 2.99 9.36
N ILE A 198 -14.42 2.61 8.26
CA ILE A 198 -13.76 2.15 7.04
C ILE A 198 -13.74 3.33 6.06
N ASP A 199 -12.54 3.86 5.84
CA ASP A 199 -12.26 4.86 4.82
C ASP A 199 -12.12 4.17 3.46
N ALA A 200 -13.09 4.41 2.59
CA ALA A 200 -13.11 4.02 1.19
C ALA A 200 -13.47 5.23 0.31
N ILE A 201 -12.98 6.43 0.70
CA ILE A 201 -13.39 7.69 0.09
C ILE A 201 -12.62 7.94 -1.21
N LEU A 202 -11.28 7.96 -1.15
CA LEU A 202 -10.43 8.31 -2.29
C LEU A 202 -9.47 7.15 -2.57
N GLY A 203 -9.43 6.64 -3.79
CA GLY A 203 -8.42 5.67 -4.24
C GLY A 203 -7.22 6.33 -4.91
N PRO A 204 -6.20 5.54 -5.31
CA PRO A 204 -5.00 6.04 -5.97
C PRO A 204 -5.27 6.79 -7.28
N GLU A 205 -6.44 6.58 -7.91
CA GLU A 205 -6.91 7.34 -9.07
C GLU A 205 -7.09 8.84 -8.78
N THR A 206 -7.38 9.23 -7.53
CA THR A 206 -7.71 10.61 -7.14
C THR A 206 -6.48 11.52 -7.07
N ASP A 207 -6.63 12.81 -7.38
CA ASP A 207 -5.67 13.84 -6.98
C ASP A 207 -6.04 14.41 -5.61
N HIS A 208 -5.17 14.19 -4.61
CA HIS A 208 -5.31 14.68 -3.24
C HIS A 208 -5.33 16.23 -3.15
N LYS A 209 -4.89 16.95 -4.18
CA LYS A 209 -4.95 18.42 -4.26
C LYS A 209 -6.32 18.95 -4.70
N GLU A 210 -7.16 18.11 -5.32
CA GLU A 210 -8.48 18.50 -5.85
C GLU A 210 -9.68 17.88 -5.08
N VAL A 211 -9.50 17.56 -3.79
CA VAL A 211 -10.57 17.02 -2.93
C VAL A 211 -11.68 18.06 -2.72
N LYS A 212 -12.77 17.90 -3.48
CA LYS A 212 -13.94 18.79 -3.47
C LYS A 212 -15.01 18.30 -2.49
N GLU A 213 -15.87 19.20 -2.04
CA GLU A 213 -16.97 18.87 -1.12
C GLU A 213 -17.93 17.80 -1.71
N PRO A 214 -18.53 16.92 -0.87
CA PRO A 214 -18.47 16.89 0.60
C PRO A 214 -17.20 16.26 1.19
N TYR A 215 -16.28 15.78 0.36
CA TYR A 215 -15.17 14.94 0.81
C TYR A 215 -14.15 15.69 1.66
N ALA A 216 -13.92 16.99 1.40
CA ALA A 216 -13.05 17.81 2.24
C ALA A 216 -13.61 17.94 3.67
N GLY A 217 -14.89 18.30 3.83
CA GLY A 217 -15.56 18.31 5.13
C GLY A 217 -15.58 16.95 5.82
N MET A 218 -15.79 15.86 5.07
CA MET A 218 -15.73 14.49 5.61
C MET A 218 -14.33 14.16 6.18
N LEU A 219 -13.25 14.49 5.48
CA LEU A 219 -11.89 14.26 5.99
C LEU A 219 -11.59 15.12 7.23
N VAL A 220 -12.10 16.35 7.31
CA VAL A 220 -11.98 17.17 8.53
C VAL A 220 -12.70 16.54 9.72
N THR A 221 -13.87 15.92 9.52
CA THR A 221 -14.56 15.14 10.57
C THR A 221 -13.79 13.87 10.95
N LEU A 222 -13.29 13.11 9.97
CA LEU A 222 -12.55 11.86 10.22
C LEU A 222 -11.18 12.09 10.86
N LYS A 223 -10.49 13.20 10.62
CA LYS A 223 -9.26 13.58 11.37
C LYS A 223 -9.47 13.75 12.89
N GLN A 224 -10.72 13.76 13.38
CA GLN A 224 -11.07 14.03 14.77
C GLN A 224 -11.66 12.83 15.53
N VAL A 225 -12.02 11.72 14.86
CA VAL A 225 -12.60 10.56 15.54
C VAL A 225 -11.57 9.87 16.45
N LYS A 226 -12.07 9.26 17.53
CA LYS A 226 -11.27 8.53 18.53
C LYS A 226 -11.35 7.01 18.37
N ILE A 227 -12.28 6.55 17.52
CA ILE A 227 -12.40 5.16 17.11
C ILE A 227 -11.44 4.87 15.95
N PRO A 228 -10.88 3.65 15.83
CA PRO A 228 -9.95 3.31 14.77
C PRO A 228 -10.52 3.56 13.37
N ILE A 229 -9.66 4.06 12.48
CA ILE A 229 -9.93 4.14 11.04
C ILE A 229 -9.14 3.04 10.34
N VAL A 230 -9.80 2.37 9.39
CA VAL A 230 -9.22 1.42 8.45
C VAL A 230 -9.29 2.01 7.05
N SER A 231 -8.16 2.29 6.42
CA SER A 231 -8.12 2.83 5.06
C SER A 231 -7.96 1.75 4.00
N VAL A 232 -8.83 1.79 2.99
CA VAL A 232 -8.78 0.92 1.81
C VAL A 232 -7.82 1.51 0.78
N ASP A 233 -6.82 0.71 0.43
CA ASP A 233 -5.72 0.96 -0.51
C ASP A 233 -4.73 2.08 -0.17
N VAL A 234 -5.23 3.31 -0.02
CA VAL A 234 -4.49 4.54 0.26
C VAL A 234 -5.33 5.37 1.25
N PRO A 235 -4.77 5.92 2.34
CA PRO A 235 -5.56 6.74 3.26
C PRO A 235 -6.04 8.04 2.59
N SER A 236 -7.33 8.31 2.66
CA SER A 236 -7.92 9.41 1.89
C SER A 236 -7.32 10.78 2.24
N GLY A 237 -6.86 11.47 1.19
CA GLY A 237 -6.18 12.76 1.28
C GLY A 237 -4.65 12.68 1.30
N TRP A 238 -4.06 11.47 1.34
CA TRP A 238 -2.61 11.29 1.16
C TRP A 238 -2.24 11.42 -0.32
N ASP A 239 -1.03 11.90 -0.63
CA ASP A 239 -0.42 11.67 -1.95
C ASP A 239 -0.11 10.18 -2.09
N VAL A 240 -0.21 9.63 -3.31
CA VAL A 240 0.07 8.22 -3.62
C VAL A 240 1.58 7.99 -3.77
N ASP A 241 2.31 9.00 -4.27
CA ASP A 241 3.72 8.89 -4.64
C ASP A 241 4.69 9.45 -3.59
N GLU A 242 4.21 10.21 -2.59
CA GLU A 242 5.00 10.72 -1.45
C GLU A 242 4.52 10.16 -0.09
N PRO A 243 5.42 9.97 0.91
CA PRO A 243 5.03 9.76 2.30
C PRO A 243 4.24 10.96 2.85
N ALA A 244 3.08 10.69 3.45
CA ALA A 244 2.14 11.75 3.81
C ALA A 244 2.62 12.64 4.98
N LYS A 245 2.21 13.91 4.91
CA LYS A 245 2.56 14.99 5.87
C LYS A 245 1.33 15.64 6.50
N ASP A 246 0.18 15.57 5.81
CA ASP A 246 -1.15 15.90 6.32
C ASP A 246 -2.16 14.94 5.66
N GLY A 247 -3.20 14.56 6.39
CA GLY A 247 -4.16 13.52 5.99
C GLY A 247 -4.90 12.95 7.20
N ILE A 248 -5.75 11.94 7.00
CA ILE A 248 -6.27 11.12 8.10
C ILE A 248 -5.15 10.20 8.64
N ASN A 249 -5.29 9.71 9.86
CA ASN A 249 -4.33 8.81 10.50
C ASN A 249 -4.99 7.46 10.86
N PRO A 250 -4.97 6.46 9.97
CA PRO A 250 -5.60 5.16 10.23
C PRO A 250 -4.78 4.28 11.17
N GLU A 251 -5.46 3.44 11.95
CA GLU A 251 -4.81 2.36 12.71
C GLU A 251 -4.40 1.21 11.78
N VAL A 252 -5.17 1.02 10.69
CA VAL A 252 -4.97 -0.10 9.76
C VAL A 252 -5.00 0.40 8.31
N LEU A 253 -4.00 0.00 7.53
CA LEU A 253 -3.96 0.20 6.08
C LEU A 253 -4.11 -1.15 5.38
N ILE A 254 -4.99 -1.23 4.38
CA ILE A 254 -5.19 -2.43 3.57
C ILE A 254 -4.79 -2.11 2.13
N SER A 255 -3.52 -2.32 1.79
CA SER A 255 -3.05 -2.13 0.41
C SER A 255 -3.49 -3.28 -0.48
N LEU A 256 -4.13 -2.94 -1.59
CA LEU A 256 -4.60 -3.84 -2.62
C LEU A 256 -3.49 -4.07 -3.65
N THR A 257 -3.35 -5.30 -4.14
CA THR A 257 -2.43 -5.69 -5.23
C THR A 257 -0.94 -5.62 -4.83
N ALA A 258 -0.44 -4.42 -4.50
CA ALA A 258 0.83 -4.17 -3.82
C ALA A 258 0.74 -2.85 -3.01
N PRO A 259 1.65 -2.59 -2.04
CA PRO A 259 1.70 -1.31 -1.34
C PRO A 259 1.99 -0.14 -2.30
N LYS A 260 1.37 1.02 -2.04
CA LYS A 260 1.71 2.28 -2.74
C LYS A 260 2.87 2.97 -2.02
N LYS A 261 3.62 3.85 -2.71
CA LYS A 261 4.74 4.59 -2.10
C LYS A 261 4.34 5.38 -0.87
N CYS A 262 3.11 5.89 -0.83
CA CYS A 262 2.52 6.57 0.33
C CYS A 262 2.56 5.74 1.63
N ALA A 263 2.56 4.41 1.53
CA ALA A 263 2.64 3.50 2.67
C ALA A 263 4.07 3.35 3.23
N ALA A 264 5.09 3.87 2.55
CA ALA A 264 6.47 3.85 3.04
C ALA A 264 6.59 4.74 4.28
N GLY A 265 6.73 4.12 5.45
CA GLY A 265 6.74 4.78 6.76
C GLY A 265 5.40 4.77 7.50
N PHE A 266 4.36 4.11 6.95
CA PHE A 266 3.19 3.75 7.73
C PHE A 266 3.58 2.83 8.90
N SER A 267 2.93 3.00 10.06
CA SER A 267 3.33 2.38 11.33
C SER A 267 2.18 1.78 12.15
N GLY A 268 0.96 1.76 11.60
CA GLY A 268 -0.14 0.94 12.11
C GLY A 268 -0.07 -0.50 11.58
N LYS A 269 -1.15 -1.27 11.74
CA LYS A 269 -1.24 -2.64 11.18
C LYS A 269 -1.37 -2.55 9.65
N HIS A 270 -0.43 -3.10 8.89
CA HIS A 270 -0.46 -3.02 7.44
C HIS A 270 -0.79 -4.39 6.84
N PHE A 271 -1.93 -4.49 6.16
CA PHE A 271 -2.32 -5.67 5.41
C PHE A 271 -2.07 -5.47 3.91
N LEU A 272 -1.54 -6.51 3.28
CA LEU A 272 -1.59 -6.71 1.83
C LEU A 272 -2.81 -7.60 1.50
N ALA A 273 -3.60 -7.19 0.51
CA ALA A 273 -4.82 -7.86 0.09
C ALA A 273 -4.89 -8.01 -1.44
N GLY A 274 -5.64 -9.01 -1.92
CA GLY A 274 -5.84 -9.25 -3.36
C GLY A 274 -4.87 -10.27 -3.96
N ARG A 275 -4.78 -11.46 -3.37
CA ARG A 275 -4.01 -12.61 -3.90
C ARG A 275 -4.65 -13.22 -5.16
N PHE A 276 -4.59 -12.50 -6.28
CA PHE A 276 -5.05 -12.98 -7.59
C PHE A 276 -4.08 -12.67 -8.75
N LEU A 277 -3.01 -11.91 -8.51
CA LEU A 277 -2.10 -11.46 -9.55
C LEU A 277 -1.40 -12.62 -10.29
N PRO A 278 -1.47 -12.67 -11.63
CA PRO A 278 -0.66 -13.58 -12.44
C PRO A 278 0.85 -13.46 -12.19
N TYR A 279 1.58 -14.57 -12.26
CA TYR A 279 3.02 -14.62 -11.95
C TYR A 279 3.88 -13.79 -12.91
N ASP A 280 3.48 -13.73 -14.18
CA ASP A 280 4.06 -12.89 -15.22
C ASP A 280 3.85 -11.39 -14.96
N ILE A 281 2.67 -10.96 -14.48
CA ILE A 281 2.49 -9.59 -13.95
C ILE A 281 3.45 -9.32 -12.78
N GLN A 282 3.43 -10.18 -11.75
CA GLN A 282 4.30 -10.00 -10.57
C GLN A 282 5.80 -9.90 -10.94
N LYS A 283 6.22 -10.69 -11.93
CA LYS A 283 7.59 -10.70 -12.45
C LYS A 283 7.91 -9.49 -13.33
N LYS A 284 6.98 -9.08 -14.19
CA LYS A 284 7.13 -7.93 -15.11
C LYS A 284 7.28 -6.60 -14.37
N TYR A 285 6.49 -6.42 -13.31
CA TYR A 285 6.50 -5.20 -12.49
C TYR A 285 7.47 -5.27 -11.30
N GLU A 286 8.16 -6.40 -11.11
CA GLU A 286 9.07 -6.69 -10.00
C GLU A 286 8.46 -6.43 -8.61
N LEU A 287 7.19 -6.79 -8.43
CA LEU A 287 6.43 -6.47 -7.20
C LEU A 287 7.01 -7.14 -5.94
N ASN A 288 7.70 -8.27 -6.10
CA ASN A 288 8.33 -9.05 -5.02
C ASN A 288 7.36 -9.35 -3.85
N LEU A 289 6.12 -9.72 -4.17
CA LEU A 289 5.06 -9.95 -3.17
C LEU A 289 5.44 -11.09 -2.18
N PRO A 290 5.06 -10.99 -0.90
CA PRO A 290 5.24 -12.07 0.08
C PRO A 290 4.36 -13.29 -0.24
N GLU A 291 4.76 -14.45 0.30
CA GLU A 291 3.96 -15.67 0.20
C GLU A 291 2.77 -15.63 1.15
N PHE A 292 1.56 -15.52 0.59
CA PHE A 292 0.32 -15.63 1.35
C PHE A 292 0.14 -17.06 1.89
N PRO A 293 -0.07 -17.25 3.21
CA PRO A 293 -0.07 -18.57 3.82
C PRO A 293 -1.30 -19.40 3.43
N GLY A 294 -1.08 -20.67 3.05
CA GLY A 294 -2.17 -21.61 2.73
C GLY A 294 -3.10 -21.06 1.65
N THR A 295 -4.39 -20.92 1.97
CA THR A 295 -5.45 -20.38 1.12
C THR A 295 -5.84 -18.92 1.45
N GLU A 296 -5.11 -18.24 2.34
CA GLU A 296 -5.42 -16.84 2.72
C GLU A 296 -5.31 -15.88 1.53
N CYS A 297 -6.21 -14.89 1.45
CA CYS A 297 -6.18 -13.84 0.44
C CYS A 297 -5.60 -12.51 0.95
N VAL A 298 -5.18 -12.47 2.21
CA VAL A 298 -4.55 -11.34 2.91
C VAL A 298 -3.33 -11.79 3.72
N ILE A 299 -2.42 -10.87 4.01
CA ILE A 299 -1.27 -11.08 4.90
C ILE A 299 -0.92 -9.76 5.61
N GLU A 300 -0.50 -9.82 6.87
CA GLU A 300 0.04 -8.68 7.64
C GLU A 300 1.56 -8.57 7.39
N LEU A 301 2.06 -7.35 7.15
CA LEU A 301 3.41 -7.07 6.62
C LEU A 301 4.49 -6.80 7.68
#